data_AF-A0A0B2PK64-F1
#
_entry.id   AF-A0A0B2PK64-F1
#
_cell.length_a   1.000
_cell.length_b   1.000
_cell.length_c   1.000
_cell.angle_alpha   90.00
_cell.angle_beta   90.00
_cell.angle_gamma   90.00
#
_symmetry.space_group_name_H-M   'P 1'
#
loop_
_entity.id
_entity.type
_entity.pdbx_description
1 polymer ?
#
loop_
_entity_poly.entity_id
_entity_poly.type
_entity_poly.pdbx_seq_one_letter_code
_entity_poly.pdbx_strand_id
1 'polypeptide(L)'
;MEVSDFGCFLILSSGVVLLQQTDISLIYHMIRGQGTIKLYVVYNVLEIFDKLCQNFNGDVLQTLFLSAEGLANCPPESMRFWIWRFASDQALAVAASNILHLSQAITLSTCIVAHNNALLALLVSNNFAEIKSNVFKRYSEDNVHSLVYFDSVERFHISSFILFVLAQNILEAEGPWFESFLINILLVYVSEMIIDIIKHSFIAKFNNIKPIAYSEFLEDLCKQTLNMQTKSAKKNLTFVPLAPACVVIRVFTPVYAANLPPNPLPWRLFWILLFSAMTYVMLTSLKVLIGMGLQKHATWYVNRCKKRKHHFHED
;
A
#
# COMPACT_ATOMS: atom_id res chain seq x y z
N MET A 1 -7.14 -20.11 11.19
CA MET A 1 -6.95 -19.62 9.81
C MET A 1 -8.29 -19.16 9.25
N GLU A 2 -9.33 -20.00 9.27
CA GLU A 2 -10.67 -19.69 8.70
C GLU A 2 -11.36 -18.42 9.27
N VAL A 3 -11.34 -18.19 10.59
CA VAL A 3 -12.01 -17.03 11.22
C VAL A 3 -11.33 -15.70 10.88
N SER A 4 -9.99 -15.71 10.80
CA SER A 4 -9.17 -14.56 10.43
C SER A 4 -9.42 -14.16 8.97
N ASP A 5 -9.47 -15.14 8.08
CA ASP A 5 -9.70 -14.92 6.64
C ASP A 5 -11.10 -14.34 6.39
N PHE A 6 -12.10 -14.79 7.16
CA PHE A 6 -13.45 -14.23 7.13
C PHE A 6 -13.48 -12.76 7.58
N GLY A 7 -12.75 -12.41 8.64
CA GLY A 7 -12.64 -11.02 9.09
C GLY A 7 -12.03 -10.09 8.03
N CYS A 8 -10.97 -10.53 7.35
CA CYS A 8 -10.37 -9.81 6.24
C CYS A 8 -11.31 -9.67 5.05
N PHE A 9 -12.06 -10.72 4.71
CA PHE A 9 -13.06 -10.67 3.63
C PHE A 9 -14.14 -9.63 3.90
N LEU A 10 -14.65 -9.54 5.13
CA LEU A 10 -15.64 -8.53 5.50
C LEU A 10 -15.10 -7.11 5.35
N ILE A 11 -13.89 -6.84 5.83
CA ILE A 11 -13.23 -5.52 5.72
C ILE A 11 -13.04 -5.13 4.26
N LEU A 12 -12.59 -6.07 3.41
CA LEU A 12 -12.42 -5.83 1.99
C LEU A 12 -13.77 -5.57 1.31
N SER A 13 -14.80 -6.36 1.62
CA SER A 13 -16.13 -6.19 1.05
C SER A 13 -16.76 -4.84 1.42
N SER A 14 -16.64 -4.41 2.68
CA SER A 14 -17.14 -3.11 3.13
C SER A 14 -16.37 -1.96 2.47
N GLY A 15 -15.05 -2.09 2.35
CA GLY A 15 -14.20 -1.11 1.67
C GLY A 15 -14.60 -0.93 0.20
N VAL A 16 -14.80 -2.03 -0.54
CA VAL A 16 -15.23 -1.99 -1.94
C VAL A 16 -16.59 -1.33 -2.09
N VAL A 17 -17.57 -1.66 -1.24
CA VAL A 17 -18.92 -1.05 -1.28
C VAL A 17 -18.85 0.45 -1.03
N LEU A 18 -18.11 0.90 -0.01
CA LEU A 18 -17.97 2.31 0.33
C LEU A 18 -17.26 3.08 -0.79
N LEU A 19 -16.20 2.51 -1.34
CA LEU A 19 -15.47 3.07 -2.48
C LEU A 19 -16.40 3.19 -3.71
N GLN A 20 -17.21 2.17 -4.02
CA GLN A 20 -18.16 2.22 -5.13
C GLN A 20 -19.24 3.29 -4.94
N GLN A 21 -19.70 3.52 -3.71
CA GLN A 21 -20.67 4.58 -3.39
C GLN A 21 -20.07 5.98 -3.40
N THR A 22 -18.74 6.11 -3.37
CA THR A 22 -18.08 7.42 -3.36
C THR A 22 -18.00 7.98 -4.77
N ASP A 23 -18.84 8.98 -5.08
CA ASP A 23 -18.82 9.68 -6.36
C ASP A 23 -17.57 10.57 -6.50
N ILE A 24 -16.56 10.06 -7.22
CA ILE A 24 -15.30 10.78 -7.48
C ILE A 24 -15.57 12.10 -8.21
N SER A 25 -16.54 12.13 -9.12
CA SER A 25 -16.91 13.32 -9.89
C SER A 25 -17.43 14.46 -8.98
N LEU A 26 -18.16 14.14 -7.91
CA LEU A 26 -18.65 15.14 -6.96
C LEU A 26 -17.50 15.72 -6.12
N ILE A 27 -16.59 14.86 -5.65
CA ILE A 27 -15.38 15.29 -4.94
C ILE A 27 -14.52 16.16 -5.86
N TYR A 28 -14.34 15.77 -7.12
CA TYR A 28 -13.64 16.54 -8.15
C TYR A 28 -14.22 17.95 -8.32
N HIS A 29 -15.54 18.07 -8.48
CA HIS A 29 -16.20 19.38 -8.62
C HIS A 29 -16.11 20.23 -7.36
N MET A 30 -16.20 19.60 -6.18
CA MET A 30 -16.08 20.30 -4.90
C MET A 30 -14.65 20.85 -4.68
N ILE A 31 -13.63 20.08 -5.08
CA ILE A 31 -12.21 20.46 -4.94
C ILE A 31 -11.81 21.51 -5.98
N ARG A 32 -12.25 21.39 -7.24
CA ARG A 32 -11.89 22.33 -8.33
C ARG A 32 -12.30 23.78 -8.04
N GLY A 33 -13.33 23.99 -7.22
CA GLY A 33 -13.80 25.32 -6.79
C GLY A 33 -13.02 25.93 -5.61
N GLN A 34 -12.06 25.22 -5.01
CA GLN A 34 -11.32 25.69 -3.83
C GLN A 34 -10.01 26.38 -4.21
N GLY A 35 -9.58 27.33 -3.37
CA GLY A 35 -8.28 27.99 -3.54
C GLY A 35 -7.10 27.08 -3.17
N THR A 36 -5.97 27.24 -3.87
CA THR A 36 -4.74 26.43 -3.71
C THR A 36 -4.24 26.34 -2.27
N ILE A 37 -4.32 27.43 -1.51
CA ILE A 37 -3.88 27.46 -0.09
C ILE A 37 -4.80 26.61 0.79
N LYS A 38 -6.12 26.63 0.56
CA LYS A 38 -7.06 25.79 1.32
C LYS A 38 -6.83 24.32 1.01
N LEU A 39 -6.60 24.01 -0.27
CA LEU A 39 -6.30 22.64 -0.70
C LEU A 39 -5.00 22.12 -0.07
N TYR A 40 -3.99 22.97 0.05
CA TYR A 40 -2.73 22.65 0.73
C TYR A 40 -2.92 22.26 2.20
N VAL A 41 -3.71 23.05 2.95
CA VAL A 41 -3.97 22.74 4.37
C VAL A 41 -4.74 21.42 4.51
N VAL A 42 -5.77 21.22 3.68
CA VAL A 42 -6.57 19.98 3.70
C VAL A 42 -5.70 18.78 3.35
N TYR A 43 -4.82 18.87 2.36
CA TYR A 43 -3.93 17.78 1.98
C TYR A 43 -2.99 17.38 3.11
N ASN A 44 -2.29 18.34 3.73
CA ASN A 44 -1.38 18.03 4.84
C ASN A 44 -2.10 17.40 6.03
N VAL A 45 -3.33 17.85 6.33
CA VAL A 45 -4.14 17.27 7.41
C VAL A 45 -4.57 15.85 7.05
N LEU A 46 -5.03 15.62 5.82
CA LEU A 46 -5.43 14.30 5.33
C LEU A 46 -4.25 13.33 5.32
N GLU A 47 -3.06 13.78 4.97
CA GLU A 47 -1.87 12.93 4.97
C GLU A 47 -1.46 12.53 6.39
N ILE A 48 -1.41 13.46 7.33
CA ILE A 48 -1.14 13.16 8.74
C ILE A 48 -2.19 12.17 9.26
N PHE A 49 -3.46 12.39 8.88
CA PHE A 49 -4.57 11.52 9.24
C PHE A 49 -4.45 10.14 8.60
N ASP A 50 -4.01 10.04 7.34
CA ASP A 50 -3.77 8.79 6.63
C ASP A 50 -2.67 7.98 7.32
N LYS A 51 -1.52 8.61 7.60
CA LYS A 51 -0.39 8.00 8.34
C LYS A 51 -0.82 7.52 9.73
N LEU A 52 -1.65 8.31 10.43
CA LEU A 52 -2.21 7.91 11.73
C LEU A 52 -3.16 6.71 11.59
N CYS A 53 -4.06 6.74 10.61
CA CYS A 53 -5.02 5.66 10.36
C CYS A 53 -4.32 4.37 9.92
N GLN A 54 -3.26 4.45 9.11
CA GLN A 54 -2.48 3.28 8.69
C GLN A 54 -1.82 2.59 9.89
N ASN A 55 -1.18 3.36 10.77
CA ASN A 55 -0.58 2.83 12.00
C ASN A 55 -1.64 2.21 12.92
N PHE A 56 -2.73 2.95 13.17
CA PHE A 56 -3.83 2.49 14.00
C PHE A 56 -4.51 1.23 13.44
N ASN A 57 -4.74 1.15 12.13
CA ASN A 57 -5.36 0.00 11.50
C ASN A 57 -4.47 -1.26 11.57
N GLY A 58 -3.15 -1.10 11.52
CA GLY A 58 -2.21 -2.20 11.75
C GLY A 58 -2.38 -2.83 13.13
N ASP A 59 -2.47 -2.00 14.18
CA ASP A 59 -2.67 -2.45 15.57
C ASP A 59 -4.05 -3.10 15.78
N VAL A 60 -5.09 -2.50 15.19
CA VAL A 60 -6.47 -3.03 15.27
C VAL A 60 -6.57 -4.39 14.59
N LEU A 61 -5.94 -4.58 13.43
CA LEU A 61 -5.92 -5.86 12.73
C LEU A 61 -5.11 -6.91 13.47
N GLN A 62 -4.00 -6.54 14.11
CA GLN A 62 -3.26 -7.46 14.97
C GLN A 62 -4.14 -7.92 16.15
N THR A 63 -4.87 -6.99 16.77
CA THR A 63 -5.82 -7.31 17.84
C THR A 63 -6.94 -8.23 17.34
N LEU A 64 -7.46 -7.98 16.13
CA LEU A 64 -8.45 -8.83 15.48
C LEU A 64 -7.92 -10.27 15.29
N PHE A 65 -6.69 -10.42 14.81
CA PHE A 65 -6.09 -11.74 14.60
C PHE A 65 -5.87 -12.49 15.92
N LEU A 66 -5.46 -11.79 16.99
CA LEU A 66 -5.35 -12.37 18.32
C LEU A 66 -6.72 -12.79 18.86
N SER A 67 -7.76 -11.99 18.65
CA SER A 67 -9.13 -12.34 19.02
C SER A 67 -9.68 -13.50 18.20
N ALA A 68 -9.33 -13.62 16.92
CA ALA A 68 -9.69 -14.74 16.05
C ALA A 68 -8.99 -16.05 16.48
N GLU A 69 -7.71 -15.98 16.83
CA GLU A 69 -6.96 -17.13 17.36
C GLU A 69 -7.47 -17.57 18.73
N GLY A 70 -7.77 -16.61 19.60
CA GLY A 70 -8.40 -16.89 20.90
C GLY A 70 -9.77 -17.52 20.75
N LEU A 71 -10.58 -17.10 19.77
CA LEU A 71 -11.87 -17.71 19.47
C LEU A 71 -11.73 -19.15 18.94
N ALA A 72 -10.71 -19.42 18.10
CA ALA A 72 -10.47 -20.75 17.54
C ALA A 72 -9.99 -21.78 18.57
N ASN A 73 -9.25 -21.34 19.60
CA ASN A 73 -8.67 -22.21 20.63
C ASN A 73 -9.47 -22.23 21.95
N CYS A 74 -10.68 -21.67 21.96
CA CYS A 74 -11.46 -21.43 23.17
C CYS A 74 -12.19 -22.68 23.69
N PRO A 75 -12.20 -22.94 25.02
CA PRO A 75 -13.10 -23.92 25.62
C PRO A 75 -14.58 -23.48 25.55
N PRO A 76 -15.55 -24.41 25.49
CA PRO A 76 -16.96 -24.10 25.22
C PRO A 76 -17.61 -23.17 26.26
N GLU A 77 -17.07 -23.11 27.48
CA GLU A 77 -17.60 -22.30 28.59
C GLU A 77 -17.36 -20.78 28.41
N SER A 78 -16.27 -20.38 27.76
CA SER A 78 -15.93 -18.97 27.52
C SER A 78 -16.16 -18.51 26.08
N MET A 79 -16.76 -19.36 25.24
CA MET A 79 -17.02 -19.09 23.82
C MET A 79 -17.83 -17.81 23.58
N ARG A 80 -18.83 -17.50 24.43
CA ARG A 80 -19.64 -16.28 24.30
C ARG A 80 -18.82 -14.99 24.46
N PHE A 81 -17.86 -14.99 25.39
CA PHE A 81 -16.99 -13.84 25.61
C PHE A 81 -16.09 -13.60 24.39
N TRP A 82 -15.47 -14.66 23.86
CA TRP A 82 -14.60 -14.56 22.69
C TRP A 82 -15.36 -14.18 21.42
N ILE A 83 -16.61 -14.64 21.24
CA ILE A 83 -17.46 -14.20 20.13
C ILE A 83 -17.75 -12.70 20.22
N TRP A 84 -18.16 -12.21 21.39
CA TRP A 84 -18.42 -10.77 21.60
C TRP A 84 -17.17 -9.92 21.40
N ARG A 85 -16.02 -10.39 21.90
CA ARG A 85 -14.72 -9.74 21.71
C ARG A 85 -14.35 -9.66 20.24
N PHE A 86 -14.45 -10.78 19.52
CA PHE A 86 -14.18 -10.82 18.08
C PHE A 86 -15.13 -9.92 17.28
N ALA A 87 -16.44 -9.92 17.59
CA ALA A 87 -17.41 -9.04 16.94
C ALA A 87 -17.12 -7.55 17.18
N SER A 88 -16.74 -7.19 18.41
CA SER A 88 -16.34 -5.82 18.78
C SER A 88 -15.07 -5.38 18.03
N ASP A 89 -14.04 -6.22 18.03
CA ASP A 89 -12.78 -5.94 17.35
C ASP A 89 -12.97 -5.89 15.82
N GLN A 90 -13.86 -6.72 15.26
CA GLN A 90 -14.26 -6.70 13.85
C GLN A 90 -14.98 -5.40 13.48
N ALA A 91 -15.93 -4.94 14.30
CA ALA A 91 -16.62 -3.67 14.07
C ALA A 91 -15.64 -2.48 14.08
N LEU A 92 -14.68 -2.49 15.03
CA LEU A 92 -13.63 -1.47 15.10
C LEU A 92 -12.71 -1.52 13.88
N ALA A 93 -12.30 -2.71 13.44
CA ALA A 93 -11.45 -2.89 12.27
C ALA A 93 -12.12 -2.39 10.98
N VAL A 94 -13.41 -2.70 10.80
CA VAL A 94 -14.20 -2.21 9.65
C VAL A 94 -14.32 -0.69 9.69
N ALA A 95 -14.63 -0.11 10.85
CA ALA A 95 -14.76 1.34 10.98
C ALA A 95 -13.43 2.07 10.68
N ALA A 96 -12.32 1.60 11.26
CA ALA A 96 -10.99 2.15 11.02
C ALA A 96 -10.57 2.02 9.54
N SER A 97 -10.80 0.85 8.94
CA SER A 97 -10.48 0.61 7.53
C SER A 97 -11.33 1.47 6.59
N ASN A 98 -12.61 1.69 6.87
CA ASN A 98 -13.48 2.55 6.05
C ASN A 98 -13.03 4.02 6.05
N ILE A 99 -12.56 4.51 7.19
CA ILE A 99 -11.98 5.86 7.30
C ILE A 99 -10.72 5.97 6.43
N LEU A 100 -9.85 4.96 6.46
CA LEU A 100 -8.65 4.90 5.62
C LEU A 100 -9.03 4.89 4.13
N HIS A 101 -9.98 4.07 3.71
CA HIS A 101 -10.43 4.03 2.31
C HIS A 101 -11.00 5.39 1.83
N LEU A 102 -11.69 6.13 2.71
CA LEU A 102 -12.21 7.46 2.40
C LEU A 102 -11.08 8.48 2.24
N SER A 103 -10.11 8.48 3.15
CA SER A 103 -8.89 9.30 3.06
C SER A 103 -8.19 9.06 1.72
N GLN A 104 -8.01 7.79 1.35
CA GLN A 104 -7.39 7.40 0.08
C GLN A 104 -8.18 7.87 -1.15
N ALA A 105 -9.51 7.80 -1.13
CA ALA A 105 -10.34 8.29 -2.22
C ALA A 105 -10.20 9.82 -2.42
N ILE A 106 -10.11 10.59 -1.32
CA ILE A 106 -9.94 12.05 -1.37
C ILE A 106 -8.54 12.42 -1.88
N THR A 107 -7.50 11.76 -1.36
CA THR A 107 -6.11 11.93 -1.82
C THR A 107 -6.01 11.67 -3.31
N LEU A 108 -6.62 10.58 -3.78
CA LEU A 108 -6.62 10.21 -5.18
C LEU A 108 -7.38 11.23 -6.06
N SER A 109 -8.54 11.70 -5.62
CA SER A 109 -9.28 12.75 -6.32
C SER A 109 -8.49 14.06 -6.39
N THR A 110 -7.67 14.36 -5.37
CA THR A 110 -6.83 15.56 -5.33
C THR A 110 -5.66 15.45 -6.32
N CYS A 111 -5.04 14.28 -6.43
CA CYS A 111 -3.98 14.01 -7.41
C CYS A 111 -4.45 14.20 -8.86
N ILE A 112 -5.71 13.89 -9.15
CA ILE A 112 -6.32 14.09 -10.48
C ILE A 112 -6.58 15.58 -10.76
N VAL A 113 -6.99 16.34 -9.75
CA VAL A 113 -7.35 17.78 -9.90
C VAL A 113 -6.14 18.70 -9.94
N ALA A 114 -5.00 18.29 -9.38
CA ALA A 114 -3.86 19.17 -9.24
C ALA A 114 -3.22 19.51 -10.60
N HIS A 115 -3.65 20.62 -11.19
CA HIS A 115 -3.02 21.24 -12.34
C HIS A 115 -1.51 21.39 -12.08
N ASN A 116 -0.69 21.03 -13.07
CA ASN A 116 0.75 20.72 -13.00
C ASN A 116 1.65 21.57 -12.05
N ASN A 117 1.32 22.83 -11.73
CA ASN A 117 2.12 23.65 -10.80
C ASN A 117 1.73 23.50 -9.32
N ALA A 118 0.47 23.19 -9.00
CA ALA A 118 0.04 23.04 -7.61
C ALA A 118 0.51 21.71 -7.02
N LEU A 119 0.50 20.64 -7.81
CA LEU A 119 0.95 19.30 -7.40
C LEU A 119 2.43 19.30 -7.00
N LEU A 120 3.28 19.94 -7.82
CA LEU A 120 4.71 20.01 -7.55
C LEU A 120 5.00 20.82 -6.28
N ALA A 121 4.32 21.95 -6.08
CA ALA A 121 4.47 22.74 -4.85
C ALA A 121 4.00 21.96 -3.60
N LEU A 122 2.92 21.19 -3.72
CA LEU A 122 2.41 20.32 -2.66
C LEU A 122 3.41 19.22 -2.30
N LEU A 123 3.91 18.50 -3.31
CA LEU A 123 4.92 17.44 -3.13
C LEU A 123 6.17 18.00 -2.48
N VAL A 124 6.76 19.08 -3.02
CA VAL A 124 8.00 19.66 -2.48
C VAL A 124 7.81 20.12 -1.03
N SER A 125 6.68 20.74 -0.69
CA SER A 125 6.42 21.21 0.67
C SER A 125 6.21 20.06 1.66
N ASN A 126 5.49 19.03 1.25
CA ASN A 126 5.27 17.85 2.09
C ASN A 126 6.61 17.12 2.36
N ASN A 127 7.37 16.90 1.29
CA ASN A 127 8.66 16.27 1.37
C ASN A 127 9.67 17.06 2.22
N PHE A 128 9.59 18.39 2.23
CA PHE A 128 10.39 19.21 3.15
C PHE A 128 9.96 19.05 4.61
N ALA A 129 8.65 18.93 4.89
CA ALA A 129 8.15 18.66 6.23
C ALA A 129 8.59 17.28 6.73
N GLU A 130 8.62 16.28 5.84
CA GLU A 130 9.10 14.94 6.13
C GLU A 130 10.61 14.88 6.40
N ILE A 131 11.42 15.56 5.57
CA ILE A 131 12.85 15.71 5.82
C ILE A 131 13.05 16.39 7.18
N LYS A 132 12.33 17.48 7.46
CA LYS A 132 12.46 18.21 8.73
C LYS A 132 12.11 17.33 9.94
N SER A 133 11.04 16.55 9.87
CA SER A 133 10.59 15.73 11.02
C SER A 133 11.54 14.56 11.31
N ASN A 134 12.22 14.03 10.28
CA ASN A 134 13.10 12.87 10.40
C ASN A 134 14.58 13.23 10.63
N VAL A 135 15.09 14.31 10.05
CA VAL A 135 16.52 14.62 10.07
C VAL A 135 17.05 15.00 11.46
N PHE A 136 16.20 15.56 12.33
CA PHE A 136 16.61 15.91 13.70
C PHE A 136 16.40 14.79 14.72
N LYS A 137 15.83 13.65 14.30
CA LYS A 137 15.52 12.55 15.21
C LYS A 137 16.70 11.57 15.29
N ARG A 138 16.98 11.10 16.50
CA ARG A 138 17.99 10.06 16.72
C ARG A 138 17.39 8.69 16.39
N TYR A 139 18.07 7.95 15.53
CA TYR A 139 17.67 6.62 15.07
C TYR A 139 18.69 5.56 15.53
N SER A 140 18.20 4.45 16.07
CA SER A 140 18.97 3.21 16.21
C SER A 140 18.94 2.43 14.88
N GLU A 141 19.84 1.47 14.70
CA GLU A 141 19.89 0.62 13.50
C GLU A 141 18.55 -0.11 13.25
N ASP A 142 17.92 -0.65 14.30
CA ASP A 142 16.59 -1.27 14.24
C ASP A 142 15.48 -0.30 13.77
N ASN A 143 15.56 0.96 14.22
CA ASN A 143 14.58 1.97 13.84
C ASN A 143 14.75 2.38 12.37
N VAL A 144 15.98 2.40 11.86
CA VAL A 144 16.24 2.65 10.43
C VAL A 144 15.74 1.48 9.57
N HIS A 145 15.92 0.24 10.02
CA HIS A 145 15.37 -0.92 9.32
C HIS A 145 13.84 -0.82 9.19
N SER A 146 13.16 -0.45 10.28
CA SER A 146 11.71 -0.23 10.27
C SER A 146 11.30 0.94 9.37
N LEU A 147 12.06 2.03 9.36
CA LEU A 147 11.82 3.20 8.51
C LEU A 147 11.89 2.85 7.02
N VAL A 148 12.97 2.16 6.58
CA VAL A 148 13.14 1.71 5.17
C VAL A 148 11.96 0.84 4.73
N TYR A 149 11.44 0.02 5.64
CA TYR A 149 10.27 -0.81 5.36
C TYR A 149 9.00 0.04 5.17
N PHE A 150 8.74 1.03 6.03
CA PHE A 150 7.60 1.94 5.85
C PHE A 150 7.69 2.74 4.55
N ASP A 151 8.89 3.23 4.21
CA ASP A 151 9.12 3.94 2.93
C ASP A 151 8.85 3.02 1.72
N SER A 152 9.19 1.73 1.83
CA SER A 152 8.89 0.74 0.79
C SER A 152 7.38 0.49 0.65
N VAL A 153 6.65 0.47 1.77
CA VAL A 153 5.18 0.34 1.79
C VAL A 153 4.53 1.58 1.18
N GLU A 154 4.97 2.78 1.54
CA GLU A 154 4.49 4.06 0.98
C GLU A 154 4.64 4.10 -0.55
N ARG A 155 5.81 3.72 -1.08
CA ARG A 155 6.04 3.60 -2.53
C ARG A 155 5.12 2.57 -3.21
N PHE A 156 4.78 1.49 -2.53
CA PHE A 156 3.81 0.52 -3.04
C PHE A 156 2.41 1.12 -3.11
N HIS A 157 1.99 1.88 -2.09
CA HIS A 157 0.72 2.62 -2.12
C HIS A 157 0.69 3.64 -3.26
N ILE A 158 1.74 4.44 -3.44
CA ILE A 158 1.87 5.38 -4.56
C ILE A 158 1.74 4.67 -5.90
N SER A 159 2.41 3.52 -6.07
CA SER A 159 2.32 2.71 -7.30
C SER A 159 0.89 2.19 -7.56
N SER A 160 0.18 1.78 -6.51
CA SER A 160 -1.23 1.38 -6.60
C SER A 160 -2.15 2.54 -7.00
N PHE A 161 -1.90 3.75 -6.49
CA PHE A 161 -2.67 4.94 -6.86
C PHE A 161 -2.43 5.34 -8.32
N ILE A 162 -1.18 5.27 -8.77
CA ILE A 162 -0.84 5.54 -10.18
C ILE A 162 -1.60 4.59 -11.11
N LEU A 163 -1.67 3.29 -10.78
CA LEU A 163 -2.43 2.31 -11.56
C LEU A 163 -3.93 2.65 -11.62
N PHE A 164 -4.49 3.15 -10.51
CA PHE A 164 -5.89 3.59 -10.47
C PHE A 164 -6.14 4.81 -11.36
N VAL A 165 -5.31 5.84 -11.23
CA VAL A 165 -5.45 7.06 -12.05
C VAL A 165 -5.27 6.74 -13.54
N LEU A 166 -4.34 5.83 -13.88
CA LEU A 166 -4.20 5.32 -15.25
C LEU A 166 -5.50 4.71 -15.74
N ALA A 167 -6.12 3.83 -14.95
CA ALA A 167 -7.35 3.17 -15.35
C ALA A 167 -8.54 4.14 -15.49
N GLN A 168 -8.65 5.16 -14.62
CA GLN A 168 -9.66 6.19 -14.78
C GLN A 168 -9.45 7.04 -16.02
N ASN A 169 -8.21 7.45 -16.30
CA ASN A 169 -7.90 8.20 -17.52
C ASN A 169 -8.24 7.40 -18.79
N ILE A 170 -8.04 6.07 -18.78
CA ILE A 170 -8.45 5.21 -19.91
C ILE A 170 -9.98 5.23 -20.12
N LEU A 171 -10.77 5.32 -19.05
CA LEU A 171 -12.23 5.25 -19.11
C LEU A 171 -12.91 6.60 -19.37
N GLU A 172 -12.38 7.69 -18.82
CA GLU A 172 -13.07 8.99 -18.75
C GLU A 172 -12.42 10.09 -19.60
N ALA A 173 -11.13 9.96 -19.98
CA ALA A 173 -10.42 11.07 -20.61
C ALA A 173 -10.68 11.15 -22.12
N GLU A 174 -11.22 12.30 -22.55
CA GLU A 174 -11.38 12.65 -23.95
C GLU A 174 -10.15 13.45 -24.43
N GLY A 175 -9.43 12.96 -25.46
CA GLY A 175 -8.29 13.64 -26.08
C GLY A 175 -6.90 13.08 -25.73
N PRO A 176 -5.80 13.76 -26.12
CA PRO A 176 -4.43 13.31 -25.87
C PRO A 176 -4.00 13.60 -24.42
N TRP A 177 -4.24 12.63 -23.53
CA TRP A 177 -3.91 12.75 -22.10
C TRP A 177 -2.61 12.02 -21.69
N PHE A 178 -2.18 11.03 -22.48
CA PHE A 178 -1.14 10.06 -22.10
C PHE A 178 0.22 10.70 -21.80
N GLU A 179 0.67 11.66 -22.61
CA GLU A 179 1.96 12.35 -22.42
C GLU A 179 1.99 13.14 -21.11
N SER A 180 0.98 13.99 -20.89
CA SER A 180 0.84 14.76 -19.65
C SER A 180 0.74 13.85 -18.43
N PHE A 181 0.03 12.74 -18.56
CA PHE A 181 -0.09 11.73 -17.51
C PHE A 181 1.26 11.09 -17.16
N LEU A 182 2.03 10.65 -18.16
CA LEU A 182 3.36 10.08 -17.96
C LEU A 182 4.32 11.05 -17.28
N ILE A 183 4.34 12.31 -17.72
CA ILE A 183 5.19 13.35 -17.12
C ILE A 183 4.83 13.55 -15.65
N ASN A 184 3.54 13.66 -15.32
CA ASN A 184 3.07 13.87 -13.95
C ASN A 184 3.40 12.68 -13.04
N ILE A 185 3.21 11.44 -13.51
CA ILE A 185 3.59 10.25 -12.73
C ILE A 185 5.09 10.19 -12.50
N LEU A 186 5.88 10.39 -13.57
CA LEU A 186 7.34 10.32 -13.48
C LEU A 186 7.84 11.37 -12.49
N LEU A 187 7.28 12.58 -12.55
CA LEU A 187 7.58 13.65 -11.62
C LEU A 187 7.29 13.27 -10.17
N VAL A 188 6.10 12.72 -9.88
CA VAL A 188 5.73 12.27 -8.53
C VAL A 188 6.69 11.17 -8.04
N TYR A 189 6.88 10.12 -8.84
CA TYR A 189 7.67 8.96 -8.44
C TYR A 189 9.16 9.27 -8.29
N VAL A 190 9.72 10.11 -9.18
CA VAL A 190 11.12 10.54 -9.09
C VAL A 190 11.32 11.50 -7.92
N SER A 191 10.37 12.39 -7.65
CA SER A 191 10.44 13.28 -6.48
C SER A 191 10.51 12.46 -5.21
N GLU A 192 9.60 11.50 -5.03
CA GLU A 192 9.57 10.59 -3.89
C GLU A 192 10.92 9.88 -3.69
N MET A 193 11.47 9.31 -4.77
CA MET A 193 12.77 8.64 -4.74
C MET A 193 13.91 9.58 -4.30
N ILE A 194 13.95 10.80 -4.85
CA ILE A 194 14.97 11.79 -4.49
C ILE A 194 14.88 12.16 -3.01
N ILE A 195 13.66 12.33 -2.50
CA ILE A 195 13.41 12.74 -1.12
C ILE A 195 13.79 11.64 -0.14
N ASP A 196 13.46 10.39 -0.43
CA ASP A 196 13.93 9.26 0.36
C ASP A 196 15.47 9.15 0.37
N ILE A 197 16.11 9.34 -0.79
CA ILE A 197 17.59 9.34 -0.87
C ILE A 197 18.16 10.44 0.02
N ILE A 198 17.59 11.65 -0.02
CA ILE A 198 18.02 12.78 0.82
C ILE A 198 17.79 12.46 2.30
N LYS A 199 16.60 11.98 2.65
CA LYS A 199 16.20 11.57 4.01
C LYS A 199 17.19 10.56 4.59
N HIS A 200 17.44 9.46 3.89
CA HIS A 200 18.38 8.42 4.34
C HIS A 200 19.83 8.90 4.39
N SER A 201 20.24 9.78 3.47
CA SER A 201 21.58 10.37 3.48
C SER A 201 21.80 11.22 4.74
N PHE A 202 20.82 12.01 5.13
CA PHE A 202 20.88 12.79 6.37
C PHE A 202 20.82 11.91 7.60
N ILE A 203 19.90 10.93 7.66
CA ILE A 203 19.79 10.01 8.80
C ILE A 203 21.11 9.25 9.01
N ALA A 204 21.71 8.75 7.92
CA ALA A 204 22.99 8.06 7.98
C ALA A 204 24.11 8.96 8.51
N LYS A 205 24.18 10.21 8.03
CA LYS A 205 25.19 11.18 8.45
C LYS A 205 25.02 11.62 9.92
N PHE A 206 23.80 11.94 10.34
CA PHE A 206 23.52 12.42 11.70
C PHE A 206 23.64 11.32 12.77
N ASN A 207 23.31 10.08 12.42
CA ASN A 207 23.35 8.95 13.36
C ASN A 207 24.62 8.09 13.24
N ASN A 208 25.59 8.50 12.40
CA ASN A 208 26.83 7.75 12.12
C ASN A 208 26.58 6.29 11.67
N ILE A 209 25.53 6.06 10.90
CA ILE A 209 25.18 4.74 10.39
C ILE A 209 26.02 4.46 9.14
N LYS A 210 26.80 3.38 9.17
CA LYS A 210 27.63 2.99 8.04
C LYS A 210 26.75 2.57 6.86
N PRO A 211 27.11 2.91 5.61
CA PRO A 211 26.39 2.43 4.42
C PRO A 211 26.26 0.89 4.34
N ILE A 212 27.16 0.17 5.01
CA ILE A 212 27.16 -1.29 5.12
C ILE A 212 25.87 -1.79 5.80
N ALA A 213 25.32 -1.06 6.77
CA ALA A 213 24.07 -1.44 7.45
C ALA A 213 22.89 -1.59 6.46
N TYR A 214 22.76 -0.68 5.49
CA TYR A 214 21.75 -0.80 4.43
C TYR A 214 21.96 -2.03 3.54
N SER A 215 23.22 -2.41 3.29
CA SER A 215 23.51 -3.63 2.53
C SER A 215 23.23 -4.91 3.31
N GLU A 216 23.43 -4.90 4.63
CA GLU A 216 23.07 -6.00 5.53
C GLU A 216 21.55 -6.16 5.60
N PHE A 217 20.80 -5.06 5.69
CA PHE A 217 19.33 -5.07 5.63
C PHE A 217 18.82 -5.69 4.32
N LEU A 218 19.41 -5.31 3.19
CA LEU A 218 19.08 -5.91 1.90
C LEU A 218 19.47 -7.39 1.82
N GLU A 219 20.60 -7.80 2.40
CA GLU A 219 21.01 -9.20 2.49
C GLU A 219 20.02 -10.02 3.31
N ASP A 220 19.53 -9.49 4.42
CA ASP A 220 18.55 -10.15 5.28
C ASP A 220 17.17 -10.27 4.61
N LEU A 221 16.70 -9.23 3.94
CA LEU A 221 15.48 -9.30 3.11
C LEU A 221 15.59 -10.34 1.99
N CYS A 222 16.76 -10.44 1.35
CA CYS A 222 17.02 -11.45 0.33
C CYS A 222 17.01 -12.87 0.93
N LYS A 223 17.62 -13.08 2.09
CA LYS A 223 17.58 -14.37 2.80
C LYS A 223 16.17 -14.75 3.23
N GLN A 224 15.37 -13.80 3.71
CA GLN A 224 13.95 -14.01 4.03
C GLN A 224 13.15 -14.42 2.80
N THR A 225 13.36 -13.74 1.67
CA THR A 225 12.72 -14.07 0.39
C THR A 225 13.02 -15.50 -0.08
N LEU A 226 14.25 -15.99 0.19
CA LEU A 226 14.67 -17.35 -0.16
C LEU A 226 14.30 -18.40 0.90
N ASN A 227 13.53 -18.05 1.93
CA ASN A 227 13.23 -18.89 3.09
C ASN A 227 14.49 -19.48 3.77
N MET A 228 15.64 -18.81 3.67
CA MET A 228 16.91 -19.27 4.26
C MET A 228 17.03 -18.95 5.76
N GLN A 229 16.17 -18.10 6.31
CA GLN A 229 16.10 -17.81 7.75
C GLN A 229 15.10 -18.72 8.46
N THR A 230 15.62 -19.56 9.37
CA THR A 230 14.85 -20.38 10.30
C THR A 230 14.27 -19.51 11.43
N LYS A 231 12.96 -19.26 11.37
CA LYS A 231 12.04 -18.99 12.51
C LYS A 231 12.30 -17.84 13.51
N SER A 232 13.40 -17.08 13.53
CA SER A 232 13.66 -16.07 14.59
C SER A 232 13.72 -14.58 14.20
N ALA A 233 13.56 -14.20 12.94
CA ALA A 233 13.52 -12.77 12.58
C ALA A 233 12.10 -12.22 12.77
N LYS A 234 11.96 -11.17 13.59
CA LYS A 234 10.70 -10.47 13.93
C LYS A 234 9.71 -10.46 12.76
N LYS A 235 8.64 -11.26 12.85
CA LYS A 235 7.48 -11.23 11.94
C LYS A 235 6.59 -10.01 12.19
N ASN A 236 7.16 -8.82 12.28
CA ASN A 236 6.43 -7.58 12.51
C ASN A 236 6.23 -6.78 11.22
N LEU A 237 6.13 -7.47 10.09
CA LEU A 237 5.79 -6.87 8.81
C LEU A 237 4.32 -7.18 8.53
N THR A 238 3.43 -6.57 9.31
CA THR A 238 1.99 -6.54 9.05
C THR A 238 1.73 -5.57 7.90
N PHE A 239 2.27 -5.87 6.71
CA PHE A 239 1.74 -5.25 5.51
C PHE A 239 0.37 -5.83 5.26
N VAL A 240 -0.66 -5.00 5.41
CA VAL A 240 -2.02 -5.40 5.12
C VAL A 240 -2.42 -4.80 3.78
N PRO A 241 -2.36 -5.57 2.67
CA PRO A 241 -2.64 -5.06 1.33
C PRO A 241 -4.12 -4.75 1.08
N LEU A 242 -4.97 -4.69 2.10
CA LEU A 242 -6.43 -4.52 1.98
C LEU A 242 -6.78 -3.22 1.21
N ALA A 243 -6.17 -2.10 1.60
CA ALA A 243 -6.44 -0.80 0.98
C ALA A 243 -6.09 -0.77 -0.53
N PRO A 244 -4.85 -1.12 -0.95
CA PRO A 244 -4.51 -1.27 -2.38
C PRO A 244 -5.40 -2.29 -3.10
N ALA A 245 -5.76 -3.40 -2.46
CA ALA A 245 -6.64 -4.41 -3.06
C ALA A 245 -8.04 -3.85 -3.36
N CYS A 246 -8.63 -3.08 -2.43
CA CYS A 246 -9.91 -2.41 -2.65
C CYS A 246 -9.87 -1.45 -3.85
N VAL A 247 -8.79 -0.67 -3.97
CA VAL A 247 -8.55 0.25 -5.09
C VAL A 247 -8.48 -0.53 -6.41
N VAL A 248 -7.72 -1.62 -6.46
CA VAL A 248 -7.62 -2.48 -7.65
C VAL A 248 -8.97 -3.11 -8.03
N ILE A 249 -9.76 -3.58 -7.05
CA ILE A 249 -11.11 -4.14 -7.32
C ILE A 249 -12.03 -3.06 -7.90
N ARG A 250 -11.97 -1.84 -7.37
CA ARG A 250 -12.71 -0.70 -7.91
C ARG A 250 -12.34 -0.41 -9.37
N VAL A 251 -11.06 -0.50 -9.74
CA VAL A 251 -10.59 -0.33 -11.13
C VAL A 251 -11.19 -1.37 -12.07
N PHE A 252 -11.18 -2.63 -11.66
CA PHE A 252 -11.65 -3.70 -12.53
C PHE A 252 -13.18 -3.68 -12.71
N THR A 253 -13.94 -3.17 -11.73
CA THR A 253 -15.41 -3.15 -11.77
C THR A 253 -16.00 -2.50 -13.05
N PRO A 254 -15.66 -1.25 -13.44
CA PRO A 254 -16.15 -0.64 -14.66
C PRO A 254 -15.61 -1.33 -15.93
N VAL A 255 -14.39 -1.84 -15.90
CA VAL A 255 -13.80 -2.60 -17.02
C VAL A 255 -14.60 -3.87 -17.29
N TYR A 256 -15.02 -4.60 -16.25
CA TYR A 256 -15.92 -5.73 -16.41
C TYR A 256 -17.31 -5.27 -16.90
N ALA A 257 -17.85 -4.19 -16.34
CA ALA A 257 -19.17 -3.69 -16.72
C ALA A 257 -19.25 -3.30 -18.21
N ALA A 258 -18.21 -2.67 -18.75
CA ALA A 258 -18.16 -2.27 -20.16
C ALA A 258 -18.02 -3.46 -21.13
N ASN A 259 -17.35 -4.54 -20.71
CA ASN A 259 -17.11 -5.73 -21.54
C ASN A 259 -18.19 -6.81 -21.40
N LEU A 260 -19.20 -6.61 -20.54
CA LEU A 260 -20.29 -7.56 -20.33
C LEU A 260 -21.40 -7.34 -21.37
N PRO A 261 -21.66 -8.30 -22.27
CA PRO A 261 -22.71 -8.15 -23.27
C PRO A 261 -24.10 -8.16 -22.60
N PRO A 262 -25.06 -7.37 -23.11
CA PRO A 262 -26.42 -7.29 -22.56
C PRO A 262 -27.20 -8.56 -22.91
N ASN A 263 -26.98 -9.61 -22.13
CA ASN A 263 -27.52 -10.95 -22.35
C ASN A 263 -28.39 -11.40 -21.16
N PRO A 264 -29.28 -12.39 -21.34
CA PRO A 264 -30.09 -12.95 -20.26
C PRO A 264 -29.22 -13.43 -19.08
N LEU A 265 -29.75 -13.35 -17.85
CA LEU A 265 -29.05 -13.63 -16.58
C LEU A 265 -28.09 -14.83 -16.60
N PRO A 266 -28.45 -16.04 -17.07
CA PRO A 266 -27.53 -17.18 -17.06
C PRO A 266 -26.31 -16.98 -17.96
N TRP A 267 -26.48 -16.33 -19.11
CA TRP A 267 -25.38 -16.04 -20.02
C TRP A 267 -24.50 -14.91 -19.50
N ARG A 268 -25.09 -13.90 -18.83
CA ARG A 268 -24.34 -12.86 -18.12
C ARG A 268 -23.47 -13.45 -17.00
N LEU A 269 -23.99 -14.38 -16.21
CA LEU A 269 -23.22 -15.09 -15.18
C LEU A 269 -22.06 -15.89 -15.77
N PHE A 270 -22.27 -16.56 -16.91
CA PHE A 270 -21.21 -17.26 -17.63
C PHE A 270 -20.04 -16.33 -18.02
N TRP A 271 -20.32 -15.16 -18.59
CA TRP A 271 -19.28 -14.18 -18.94
C TRP A 271 -18.59 -13.60 -17.71
N ILE A 272 -19.33 -13.33 -16.61
CA ILE A 272 -18.73 -12.89 -15.34
C ILE A 272 -17.75 -13.95 -14.83
N LEU A 273 -18.17 -15.22 -14.79
CA LEU A 273 -17.32 -16.33 -14.35
C LEU A 273 -16.09 -16.46 -15.25
N LEU A 274 -16.26 -16.41 -16.56
CA LEU A 274 -15.16 -16.49 -17.52
C LEU A 274 -14.16 -15.36 -17.32
N PHE A 275 -14.62 -14.11 -17.27
CA PHE A 275 -13.75 -12.95 -17.08
C PHE A 275 -13.06 -12.96 -15.70
N SER A 276 -13.75 -13.40 -14.65
CA SER A 276 -13.16 -13.57 -13.31
C SER A 276 -12.11 -14.68 -13.27
N ALA A 277 -12.31 -15.78 -14.01
CA ALA A 277 -11.32 -16.84 -14.13
C ALA A 277 -10.09 -16.36 -14.90
N MET A 278 -10.29 -15.61 -16.00
CA MET A 278 -9.19 -15.03 -16.78
C MET A 278 -8.34 -14.08 -15.94
N THR A 279 -8.96 -13.18 -15.18
CA THR A 279 -8.21 -12.26 -14.31
C THR A 279 -7.55 -12.98 -13.14
N TYR A 280 -8.17 -14.02 -12.57
CA TYR A 280 -7.52 -14.86 -11.58
C TYR A 280 -6.26 -15.52 -12.14
N VAL A 281 -6.31 -16.08 -13.35
CA VAL A 281 -5.14 -16.65 -14.04
C VAL A 281 -4.08 -15.58 -14.32
N MET A 282 -4.49 -14.38 -14.74
CA MET A 282 -3.57 -13.26 -14.97
C MET A 282 -2.87 -12.81 -13.67
N LEU A 283 -3.61 -12.66 -12.57
CA LEU A 283 -3.06 -12.24 -11.29
C LEU A 283 -2.16 -13.32 -10.67
N THR A 284 -2.53 -14.60 -10.81
CA THR A 284 -1.69 -15.71 -10.33
C THR A 284 -0.42 -15.86 -11.15
N SER A 285 -0.50 -15.78 -12.48
CA SER A 285 0.70 -15.77 -13.33
C SER A 285 1.61 -14.57 -13.03
N LEU A 286 1.06 -13.37 -12.86
CA LEU A 286 1.81 -12.19 -12.44
C LEU A 286 2.48 -12.41 -11.06
N LYS A 287 1.74 -12.95 -10.09
CA LYS A 287 2.28 -13.28 -8.76
C LYS A 287 3.45 -14.27 -8.85
N VAL A 288 3.32 -15.31 -9.68
CA VAL A 288 4.38 -16.30 -9.89
C VAL A 288 5.59 -15.67 -10.58
N LEU A 289 5.38 -14.85 -11.62
CA LEU A 289 6.47 -14.15 -12.33
C LEU A 289 7.23 -13.20 -11.40
N ILE A 290 6.52 -12.39 -10.62
CA ILE A 290 7.13 -11.50 -9.62
C ILE A 290 7.90 -12.33 -8.58
N GLY A 291 7.30 -13.41 -8.06
CA GLY A 291 7.95 -14.29 -7.09
C GLY A 291 9.24 -14.92 -7.62
N MET A 292 9.22 -15.45 -8.85
CA MET A 292 10.41 -16.01 -9.51
C MET A 292 11.47 -14.94 -9.76
N GLY A 293 11.07 -13.75 -10.22
CA GLY A 293 11.97 -12.61 -10.41
C GLY A 293 12.65 -12.18 -9.11
N LEU A 294 11.88 -12.09 -8.02
CA LEU A 294 12.38 -11.74 -6.70
C LEU A 294 13.35 -12.79 -6.17
N GLN A 295 13.02 -14.08 -6.29
CA GLN A 295 13.91 -15.18 -5.90
C GLN A 295 15.21 -15.18 -6.71
N LYS A 296 15.15 -14.93 -8.01
CA LYS A 296 16.33 -14.83 -8.86
C LYS A 296 17.22 -13.66 -8.44
N HIS A 297 16.63 -12.49 -8.16
CA HIS A 297 17.36 -11.31 -7.71
C HIS A 297 17.98 -11.53 -6.32
N ALA A 298 17.22 -12.09 -5.39
CA ALA A 298 17.70 -12.42 -4.04
C ALA A 298 18.87 -13.42 -4.08
N THR A 299 18.77 -14.47 -4.92
CA THR A 299 19.84 -15.46 -5.09
C THR A 299 21.10 -14.81 -5.66
N TRP A 300 20.94 -13.96 -6.68
CA TRP A 300 22.05 -13.21 -7.27
C TRP A 300 22.73 -12.32 -6.24
N TYR A 301 21.95 -11.59 -5.43
CA TYR A 301 22.47 -10.68 -4.41
C TYR A 301 23.23 -11.42 -3.30
N VAL A 302 22.64 -12.49 -2.74
CA VAL A 302 23.28 -13.31 -1.69
C VAL A 302 24.59 -13.93 -2.21
N ASN A 303 24.60 -14.45 -3.43
CA ASN A 303 25.82 -14.98 -4.04
C ASN A 303 26.90 -13.90 -4.24
N ARG A 304 26.50 -12.68 -4.62
CA ARG A 304 27.42 -11.52 -4.70
C ARG A 304 28.01 -11.16 -3.34
N CYS A 305 27.23 -11.20 -2.26
CA CYS A 305 27.72 -10.94 -0.90
C CYS A 305 28.69 -12.04 -0.42
N LYS A 306 28.38 -13.32 -0.67
CA LYS A 306 29.29 -14.44 -0.33
C LYS A 306 30.64 -14.33 -1.03
N LYS A 307 30.65 -14.01 -2.33
CA LYS A 307 31.90 -13.79 -3.10
C LYS A 307 32.75 -12.65 -2.54
N ARG A 308 32.11 -11.55 -2.12
CA ARG A 308 32.83 -10.43 -1.46
C ARG A 308 33.46 -10.87 -0.14
N LYS A 309 32.76 -11.64 0.70
CA LYS A 309 33.27 -12.12 2.00
C LYS A 309 34.47 -13.08 1.85
N HIS A 310 34.49 -13.92 0.80
CA HIS A 310 35.63 -14.80 0.53
C HIS A 310 36.90 -14.03 0.14
N HIS A 311 36.78 -12.99 -0.70
CA HIS A 311 37.93 -12.17 -1.09
C HIS A 311 38.63 -11.47 0.09
N PHE A 312 37.87 -11.05 1.11
CA PHE A 312 38.47 -10.43 2.31
C PHE A 312 39.19 -11.42 3.25
N HIS A 313 39.04 -12.73 3.04
CA HIS A 313 39.71 -13.76 3.85
C HIS A 313 40.93 -14.38 3.17
N GLU A 314 41.15 -14.09 1.88
CA GLU A 314 42.30 -14.58 1.10
C GLU A 314 43.43 -13.54 0.96
N ASP A 315 43.20 -12.30 1.39
CA ASP A 315 44.20 -11.21 1.51
C ASP A 315 44.62 -11.00 2.98
#